data_AF-A0A2S9GKT7-F1
#
_entry.id   AF-A0A2S9GKT7-F1
#
_cell.length_a   1.000
_cell.length_b   1.000
_cell.length_c   1.000
_cell.angle_alpha   90.00
_cell.angle_beta   90.00
_cell.angle_gamma   90.00
#
_symmetry.space_group_name_H-M   'P 1'
#
loop_
_entity.id
_entity.type
_entity.pdbx_description
1 polymer ?
#
loop_
_entity_poly.entity_id
_entity_poly.type
_entity_poly.pdbx_seq_one_letter_code
_entity_poly.pdbx_strand_id
1 'polypeptide(L)'
;MQFEHAHTFRGPVVDALQAEMPEALTALTQVGATVVTAPDGAAVALHCRRAVFERVLREIASREPQLTMVAGHVDHVHREAG
;
A
#
# COMPACT_ATOMS: atom_id res chain seq x y z
N MET A 1 19.64 2.60 -3.76
CA MET A 1 18.51 1.69 -4.08
C MET A 1 17.22 2.49 -3.92
N GLN A 2 16.43 2.65 -4.99
CA GLN A 2 15.21 3.49 -5.02
C GLN A 2 14.18 3.14 -3.92
N PHE A 3 14.23 1.93 -3.36
CA PHE A 3 13.29 1.38 -2.37
C PHE A 3 13.57 1.81 -0.91
N GLU A 4 14.75 2.36 -0.63
CA GLU A 4 15.14 2.83 0.71
C GLU A 4 14.77 4.30 0.97
N HIS A 5 14.32 5.01 -0.06
CA HIS A 5 14.00 6.43 0.05
C HIS A 5 12.62 6.66 0.67
N ALA A 6 12.51 7.76 1.42
CA ALA A 6 11.22 8.31 1.81
C ALA A 6 10.36 8.52 0.55
N HIS A 7 9.12 8.05 0.59
CA HIS A 7 8.17 8.18 -0.49
C HIS A 7 6.93 8.92 0.01
N THR A 8 6.38 9.75 -0.85
CA THR A 8 5.13 10.45 -0.60
C THR A 8 4.08 9.84 -1.51
N PHE A 9 3.16 9.08 -0.92
CA PHE A 9 1.94 8.66 -1.59
C PHE A 9 0.92 9.79 -1.49
N ARG A 10 0.19 10.07 -2.58
CA ARG A 10 -0.76 11.18 -2.63
C ARG A 10 -2.04 10.86 -1.85
N GLY A 11 -2.79 11.90 -1.45
CA GLY A 11 -4.07 11.80 -0.74
C GLY A 11 -5.02 10.70 -1.23
N PRO A 12 -5.24 10.53 -2.55
CA PRO A 12 -6.10 9.45 -3.06
C PRO A 12 -5.69 8.03 -2.66
N VAL A 13 -4.40 7.79 -2.38
CA VAL A 13 -3.93 6.50 -1.83
C VAL A 13 -4.42 6.32 -0.39
N VAL A 14 -4.41 7.39 0.40
CA VAL A 14 -4.95 7.36 1.77
C VAL A 14 -6.46 7.14 1.73
N ASP A 15 -7.16 7.84 0.84
CA ASP A 15 -8.61 7.69 0.68
C ASP A 15 -8.98 6.25 0.28
N ALA A 16 -8.28 5.67 -0.69
CA ALA A 16 -8.49 4.29 -1.13
C ALA A 16 -8.20 3.28 -0.02
N LEU A 17 -7.09 3.45 0.72
CA LEU A 17 -6.78 2.58 1.85
C LEU A 17 -7.83 2.71 2.96
N GLN A 18 -8.27 3.93 3.26
CA GLN A 18 -9.29 4.16 4.29
C GLN A 18 -10.65 3.56 3.91
N ALA A 19 -11.02 3.60 2.63
CA ALA A 19 -12.28 3.07 2.13
C ALA A 19 -12.28 1.54 2.02
N GLU A 20 -11.20 0.95 1.49
CA GLU A 20 -11.17 -0.46 1.09
C GLU A 20 -10.38 -1.36 2.05
N MET A 21 -9.36 -0.81 2.73
CA MET A 21 -8.41 -1.57 3.57
C MET A 21 -8.00 -0.79 4.83
N PRO A 22 -8.95 -0.37 5.70
CA PRO A 22 -8.65 0.51 6.84
C PRO A 22 -7.63 -0.09 7.82
N GLU A 23 -7.58 -1.41 7.94
CA GLU A 23 -6.56 -2.15 8.70
C GLU A 23 -5.14 -1.98 8.13
N ALA A 24 -5.00 -1.77 6.81
CA ALA A 24 -3.73 -1.48 6.18
C ALA A 24 -3.21 -0.09 6.54
N LEU A 25 -4.08 0.92 6.51
CA LEU A 25 -3.71 2.27 6.95
C LEU A 25 -3.31 2.28 8.44
N THR A 26 -4.03 1.52 9.26
CA THR A 26 -3.71 1.33 10.68
C THR A 26 -2.34 0.65 10.85
N ALA A 27 -2.09 -0.46 10.16
CA ALA A 27 -0.82 -1.17 10.25
C ALA A 27 0.36 -0.31 9.77
N LEU A 28 0.18 0.46 8.67
CA LEU A 28 1.19 1.38 8.15
C LEU A 28 1.57 2.44 9.19
N THR A 29 0.58 3.07 9.84
CA THR A 29 0.84 4.10 10.85
C THR A 29 1.51 3.54 12.10
N GLN A 30 1.15 2.32 12.53
CA GLN A 30 1.81 1.62 13.63
C GLN A 30 3.29 1.33 13.38
N VAL A 31 3.70 1.10 12.13
CA VAL A 31 5.11 0.87 11.76
C VAL A 31 5.85 2.14 11.32
N GLY A 32 5.26 3.32 11.56
CA GLY A 32 5.91 4.62 11.39
C GLY A 32 5.59 5.36 10.10
N ALA A 33 4.56 4.96 9.35
CA ALA A 33 3.99 5.81 8.31
C ALA A 33 3.24 6.99 8.93
N THR A 34 3.25 8.15 8.26
CA THR A 34 2.56 9.35 8.73
C THR A 34 1.56 9.83 7.70
N VAL A 35 0.29 9.94 8.10
CA VAL A 35 -0.73 10.64 7.29
C VAL A 35 -0.53 12.13 7.48
N VAL A 36 -0.38 12.85 6.37
CA VAL A 36 -0.34 14.31 6.35
C VAL A 36 -1.74 14.80 6.03
N THR A 37 -2.25 15.71 6.85
CA THR A 37 -3.56 16.31 6.68
C THR A 37 -3.47 17.78 6.32
N ALA A 38 -4.45 18.26 5.55
CA ALA A 38 -4.73 19.67 5.36
C ALA A 38 -5.38 20.29 6.62
N PRO A 39 -5.47 21.63 6.72
CA PRO A 39 -6.09 22.30 7.87
C PRO A 39 -7.56 21.92 8.13
N ASP A 40 -8.27 21.48 7.10
CA ASP A 40 -9.65 20.98 7.18
C ASP A 40 -9.74 19.50 7.64
N GLY A 41 -8.60 18.85 7.87
CA GLY A 41 -8.49 17.46 8.28
C GLY A 41 -8.41 16.46 7.13
N ALA A 42 -8.54 16.88 5.87
CA ALA A 42 -8.46 15.98 4.73
C ALA A 42 -7.05 15.40 4.55
N ALA A 43 -6.93 14.10 4.27
CA ALA A 43 -5.64 13.47 4.01
C ALA A 43 -5.07 13.92 2.67
N VAL A 44 -3.88 14.51 2.66
CA VAL A 44 -3.22 15.01 1.43
C VAL A 44 -2.03 14.15 1.01
N ALA A 45 -1.46 13.40 1.95
CA ALA A 45 -0.38 12.47 1.66
C ALA A 45 -0.20 11.40 2.75
N LEU A 46 0.51 10.33 2.38
CA LEU A 46 1.12 9.38 3.30
C LEU A 46 2.64 9.41 3.10
N HIS A 47 3.37 9.73 4.16
CA HIS A 47 4.81 9.65 4.20
C HIS A 47 5.23 8.30 4.78
N CYS A 48 5.88 7.48 3.95
CA CYS A 48 6.52 6.25 4.41
C CYS A 48 7.62 5.82 3.44
N ARG A 49 8.46 4.86 3.85
CA ARG A 49 9.37 4.22 2.91
C ARG A 49 8.57 3.29 2.01
N ARG A 50 8.91 3.25 0.72
CA ARG A 50 8.24 2.36 -0.24
C ARG A 50 8.27 0.88 0.21
N ALA A 51 9.41 0.43 0.72
CA ALA A 51 9.56 -0.93 1.24
C ALA A 51 8.61 -1.24 2.42
N VAL A 52 8.33 -0.26 3.27
CA VAL A 52 7.35 -0.41 4.37
C VAL A 52 5.94 -0.57 3.80
N PHE A 53 5.58 0.29 2.84
CA PHE A 53 4.28 0.23 2.18
C PHE A 53 4.02 -1.14 1.54
N GLU A 54 4.93 -1.57 0.67
CA GLU A 54 4.81 -2.84 -0.05
C GLU A 54 4.77 -4.05 0.90
N ARG A 55 5.62 -4.04 1.94
CA ARG A 55 5.67 -5.13 2.92
C ARG A 55 4.35 -5.26 3.68
N VAL A 56 3.80 -4.16 4.19
CA VAL A 56 2.55 -4.18 4.96
C VAL A 56 1.39 -4.65 4.10
N LEU A 57 1.26 -4.11 2.87
CA LEU A 57 0.19 -4.54 1.96
C LEU A 57 0.32 -6.03 1.60
N ARG A 58 1.54 -6.51 1.35
CA ARG A 58 1.78 -7.93 1.08
C ARG A 58 1.42 -8.82 2.26
N GLU A 59 1.75 -8.40 3.48
CA GLU A 59 1.43 -9.14 4.71
C GLU A 59 -0.08 -9.27 4.90
N ILE A 60 -0.82 -8.18 4.68
CA ILE A 60 -2.29 -8.18 4.78
C ILE A 60 -2.89 -9.07 3.71
N ALA A 61 -2.50 -8.88 2.44
CA ALA A 61 -2.98 -9.70 1.34
C ALA A 61 -2.71 -11.19 1.58
N SER A 62 -1.54 -11.54 2.15
CA SER A 62 -1.19 -12.95 2.40
C SER A 62 -2.08 -13.66 3.44
N ARG A 63 -2.91 -12.92 4.18
CA ARG A 63 -3.88 -13.48 5.14
C ARG A 63 -5.24 -13.75 4.50
N GLU A 64 -5.48 -13.28 3.28
CA GLU A 64 -6.74 -13.50 2.58
C GLU A 64 -6.90 -14.99 2.23
N PRO A 65 -7.94 -15.68 2.74
CA PRO A 65 -8.07 -17.13 2.58
C PRO A 65 -8.15 -17.61 1.13
N GLN A 66 -8.62 -16.73 0.24
CA GLN A 66 -8.79 -17.02 -1.19
C GLN A 66 -7.57 -16.63 -2.03
N LEU A 67 -6.54 -16.04 -1.40
CA LEU A 67 -5.32 -15.65 -2.08
C LEU A 67 -4.25 -16.73 -1.88
N THR A 68 -3.69 -17.24 -2.99
CA THR A 68 -2.50 -18.09 -2.95
C THR A 68 -1.28 -17.28 -3.38
N MET A 69 -0.30 -17.17 -2.50
CA MET A 69 0.96 -16.52 -2.81
C MET A 69 1.89 -17.49 -3.53
N VAL A 70 2.30 -17.14 -4.76
CA VAL A 70 3.30 -17.88 -5.54
C VAL A 70 4.52 -17.00 -5.76
N ALA A 71 5.71 -17.60 -5.69
CA ALA A 71 6.97 -16.95 -6.03
C ALA A 71 7.62 -17.69 -7.21
N GLY A 72 8.02 -16.96 -8.23
CA GLY A 72 8.59 -17.53 -9.46
C GLY A 72 8.93 -16.46 -10.48
N HIS A 73 9.24 -16.88 -11.70
CA HIS A 73 9.42 -16.00 -12.84
C HIS A 73 8.12 -15.93 -13.65
N VAL A 74 7.77 -14.74 -14.14
CA VAL A 74 6.66 -14.53 -15.07
C VAL A 74 7.25 -14.41 -16.46
N ASP A 75 7.10 -15.45 -17.29
CA ASP A 75 7.65 -15.46 -18.65
C ASP A 75 6.89 -14.50 -19.57
N HIS A 76 5.56 -14.51 -19.48
CA HIS A 76 4.67 -13.76 -20.37
C HIS A 76 3.42 -13.26 -19.65
N VAL A 77 2.89 -12.12 -20.12
CA VAL A 77 1.59 -11.59 -19.71
C VAL A 77 0.61 -11.83 -20.85
N HIS A 78 -0.42 -12.63 -20.60
CA HIS A 78 -1.51 -12.85 -21.54
C HIS A 78 -2.61 -11.80 -21.34
N ARG A 79 -3.22 -11.33 -22.43
CA ARG A 79 -4.42 -10.50 -22.42
C ARG A 79 -5.53 -11.27 -23.11
N GLU A 80 -6.68 -11.40 -22.48
CA GLU A 80 -7.89 -11.83 -23.17
C GLU A 80 -8.43 -10.64 -23.97
N ALA A 81 -8.76 -10.88 -25.24
CA ALA A 81 -9.57 -9.94 -26.00
C ALA A 81 -11.02 -10.13 -25.52
N GLY A 82 -11.64 -9.06 -25.03
CA GLY A 82 -13.05 -9.05 -24.61
C GLY A 82 -14.01 -9.24 -25.77
#